data_AF-A0A351TNB9-F1
#
_entry.id   AF-A0A351TNB9-F1
#
_cell.length_a   1.000
_cell.length_b   1.000
_cell.length_c   1.000
_cell.angle_alpha   90.00
_cell.angle_beta   90.00
_cell.angle_gamma   90.00
#
_symmetry.space_group_name_H-M   'P 1'
#
loop_
_entity.id
_entity.type
_entity.pdbx_description
1 polymer ?
#
loop_
_entity_poly.entity_id
_entity_poly.type
_entity_poly.pdbx_seq_one_letter_code
_entity_poly.pdbx_strand_id
1 'polypeptide(L)'
;MDKLLDILKSAGFPYAYDHFAEGEAPDPPFLCYLLPGSDNFSADGKVYYRISEVRVELYTDQKDLAAERKLEDALDACGIFYEKSETW
;
A
#
# COMPACT_ATOMS: atom_id res chain seq x y z
N MET A 1 -5.26 4.05 -10.04
CA MET A 1 -5.70 2.94 -9.17
C MET A 1 -5.19 1.61 -9.73
N ASP A 2 -5.40 1.33 -11.01
CA ASP A 2 -4.98 0.06 -11.65
C ASP A 2 -3.51 -0.30 -11.42
N LYS A 3 -2.59 0.67 -11.59
CA LYS A 3 -1.14 0.43 -11.33
C LYS A 3 -0.86 -0.07 -9.91
N LEU A 4 -1.55 0.46 -8.89
CA LEU A 4 -1.35 -0.01 -7.51
C LEU A 4 -1.82 -1.45 -7.37
N LEU A 5 -3.00 -1.78 -7.91
CA LEU A 5 -3.56 -3.13 -7.81
C LEU A 5 -2.67 -4.17 -8.51
N ASP A 6 -2.09 -3.81 -9.66
CA ASP A 6 -1.13 -4.66 -10.35
C ASP A 6 0.13 -4.92 -9.49
N ILE A 7 0.62 -3.89 -8.78
CA ILE A 7 1.74 -4.03 -7.83
C ILE A 7 1.37 -4.96 -6.69
N LEU A 8 0.23 -4.73 -6.01
CA LEU A 8 -0.20 -5.55 -4.87
C LEU A 8 -0.42 -7.00 -5.29
N LYS A 9 -0.98 -7.22 -6.48
CA LYS A 9 -1.13 -8.54 -7.08
C LYS A 9 0.23 -9.21 -7.34
N SER A 10 1.23 -8.46 -7.80
CA SER A 10 2.59 -8.98 -8.01
C SER A 10 3.31 -9.32 -6.69
N ALA A 11 3.03 -8.59 -5.62
CA ALA A 11 3.54 -8.88 -4.27
C ALA A 11 2.99 -10.21 -3.73
N GLY A 12 1.85 -10.67 -4.25
CA GLY A 12 1.32 -12.02 -4.01
C GLY A 12 0.81 -12.24 -2.59
N PHE A 13 0.21 -11.20 -1.99
CA PHE A 13 -0.52 -11.28 -0.73
C PHE A 13 -2.03 -11.15 -1.00
N PRO A 14 -2.90 -11.74 -0.19
CA PRO A 14 -4.29 -11.33 -0.13
C PRO A 14 -4.38 -9.83 0.20
N TYR A 15 -5.27 -9.10 -0.45
CA TYR A 15 -5.43 -7.68 -0.17
C TYR A 15 -6.88 -7.21 -0.25
N ALA A 16 -7.22 -6.21 0.55
CA ALA A 16 -8.53 -5.54 0.52
C ALA A 16 -8.37 -4.01 0.53
N TYR A 17 -9.39 -3.32 0.03
CA TYR A 17 -9.48 -1.86 0.18
C TYR A 17 -10.02 -1.55 1.58
N ASP A 18 -9.34 -0.69 2.33
CA ASP A 18 -9.69 -0.23 3.68
C ASP A 18 -9.69 -1.32 4.77
N HIS A 19 -10.45 -2.41 4.59
CA HIS A 19 -10.53 -3.52 5.54
C HIS A 19 -11.06 -4.81 4.89
N PHE A 20 -10.85 -5.94 5.56
CA PHE A 20 -11.62 -7.16 5.35
C PHE A 20 -12.86 -7.13 6.24
N ALA A 21 -13.98 -7.69 5.75
CA ALA A 21 -15.18 -7.82 6.58
C ALA A 21 -14.91 -8.73 7.80
N GLU A 22 -15.71 -8.57 8.86
CA GLU A 22 -15.56 -9.35 10.09
C GLU A 22 -15.66 -10.86 9.79
N GLY A 23 -14.63 -11.61 10.17
CA GLY A 23 -14.54 -13.05 9.91
C GLY A 23 -14.09 -13.44 8.49
N GLU A 24 -13.91 -12.47 7.59
CA GLU A 24 -13.47 -12.68 6.20
C GLU A 24 -11.98 -12.32 6.00
N ALA A 25 -11.30 -11.87 7.06
CA ALA A 25 -9.87 -11.63 7.02
C ALA A 25 -9.11 -12.97 6.84
N PRO A 26 -8.22 -13.07 5.84
CA PRO A 26 -7.37 -14.25 5.69
C PRO A 26 -6.34 -14.33 6.81
N ASP A 27 -5.75 -15.51 7.00
CA ASP A 27 -4.59 -15.65 7.89
C ASP A 27 -3.44 -14.75 7.38
N PRO A 28 -2.77 -13.98 8.27
CA PRO A 28 -1.62 -13.18 7.89
C PRO A 28 -0.50 -14.03 7.25
N PRO A 29 0.28 -13.47 6.29
CA PRO A 29 0.32 -12.07 5.91
C PRO A 29 -0.74 -11.64 4.89
N PHE A 30 -1.37 -10.49 5.14
CA PHE A 30 -2.28 -9.84 4.20
C PHE A 30 -2.09 -8.32 4.18
N LEU A 31 -2.65 -7.67 3.14
CA LEU A 31 -2.56 -6.24 2.96
C LEU A 31 -3.93 -5.55 3.08
N CYS A 32 -3.96 -4.38 3.70
CA CYS A 32 -5.01 -3.39 3.47
C CYS A 32 -4.41 -2.21 2.72
N TYR A 33 -5.17 -1.59 1.83
CA TYR A 33 -4.76 -0.32 1.23
C TYR A 33 -5.90 0.68 1.18
N LEU A 34 -5.57 1.96 1.35
CA LEU A 34 -6.54 3.04 1.25
C LEU A 34 -5.93 4.29 0.63
N LEU A 35 -6.81 5.17 0.14
CA LEU A 35 -6.44 6.47 -0.42
C LEU A 35 -6.96 7.58 0.50
N PRO A 36 -6.23 7.91 1.58
CA PRO A 36 -6.71 8.84 2.60
C PRO A 36 -6.78 10.30 2.11
N GLY A 37 -6.12 10.62 1.01
CA GLY A 37 -6.07 11.99 0.51
C GLY A 37 -5.24 12.17 -0.75
N SER A 38 -4.81 13.41 -0.97
CA SER A 38 -4.00 13.82 -2.12
C SER A 38 -2.91 14.79 -1.68
N ASP A 39 -1.70 14.60 -2.19
CA ASP A 39 -0.58 15.52 -1.99
C ASP A 39 -0.30 16.31 -3.28
N ASN A 40 -1.29 17.10 -3.70
CA ASN A 40 -1.26 17.77 -5.00
C ASN A 40 -0.13 18.78 -5.10
N PHE A 41 0.63 18.72 -6.19
CA PHE A 41 1.61 19.75 -6.50
C PHE A 41 0.90 21.01 -7.03
N SER A 42 1.16 22.14 -6.36
CA SER A 42 0.54 23.45 -6.60
C SER A 42 1.45 24.38 -7.40
N ALA A 43 0.89 25.07 -8.40
CA ALA A 43 1.53 26.21 -9.07
C ALA A 43 0.45 27.24 -9.46
N ASP A 44 0.72 28.53 -9.25
CA ASP A 44 -0.19 29.65 -9.58
C ASP A 44 -1.60 29.53 -8.98
N GLY A 45 -1.69 28.98 -7.75
CA GLY A 45 -2.96 28.75 -7.06
C GLY A 45 -3.83 27.65 -7.67
N LYS A 46 -3.25 26.81 -8.55
CA LYS A 46 -3.91 25.67 -9.19
C LYS A 46 -3.18 24.38 -8.87
N VAL A 47 -3.93 23.28 -8.89
CA VAL A 47 -3.33 21.94 -8.88
C VAL A 47 -2.69 21.69 -10.24
N TYR A 48 -1.37 21.83 -10.31
CA TYR A 48 -0.60 21.60 -11.52
C TYR A 48 -0.41 20.10 -11.77
N TYR A 49 -0.20 19.32 -10.71
CA TYR A 49 -0.13 17.87 -10.80
C TYR A 49 -0.88 17.21 -9.65
N ARG A 50 -1.77 16.27 -9.98
CA ARG A 50 -2.57 15.54 -8.99
C ARG A 50 -1.79 14.33 -8.50
N ILE A 51 -1.63 14.21 -7.19
CA ILE A 51 -0.97 13.07 -6.55
C ILE A 51 -1.93 12.51 -5.53
N SER A 52 -2.22 11.22 -5.61
CA SER A 52 -2.99 10.51 -4.59
C SER A 52 -2.04 9.94 -3.55
N GLU A 53 -2.33 10.20 -2.27
CA GLU A 53 -1.69 9.46 -1.18
C GLU A 53 -2.26 8.04 -1.17
N VAL A 54 -1.38 7.06 -1.03
CA VAL A 54 -1.74 5.65 -0.85
C VAL A 54 -1.09 5.18 0.43
N ARG A 55 -1.87 4.58 1.32
CA ARG A 55 -1.35 3.81 2.45
C ARG A 55 -1.54 2.33 2.15
N VAL A 56 -0.46 1.56 2.32
CA VAL A 56 -0.47 0.10 2.22
C VAL A 56 0.00 -0.43 3.57
N GLU A 57 -0.81 -1.26 4.18
CA GLU A 57 -0.61 -1.79 5.53
C GLU A 57 -0.40 -3.30 5.41
N LEU A 58 0.74 -3.79 5.89
CA LEU A 58 1.06 -5.21 5.94
C LEU A 58 0.80 -5.73 7.35
N TYR A 59 -0.16 -6.65 7.46
CA TYR A 59 -0.50 -7.31 8.71
C TYR A 59 0.20 -8.66 8.78
N THR A 60 0.82 -8.95 9.93
CA THR A 60 1.57 -10.17 10.21
C THR A 60 1.34 -10.58 11.66
N ASP A 61 1.21 -11.87 11.97
CA ASP A 61 1.07 -12.35 13.37
C ASP A 61 2.30 -12.05 14.23
N GLN A 62 3.48 -12.05 13.59
CA GLN A 62 4.78 -11.76 14.19
C GLN A 62 5.59 -10.97 13.18
N LYS A 63 6.62 -10.25 13.66
CA LYS A 63 7.55 -9.51 12.80
C LYS A 63 8.12 -10.41 11.70
N ASP A 64 7.76 -10.12 10.44
CA ASP A 64 8.17 -10.89 9.27
C ASP A 64 8.92 -9.99 8.27
N LEU A 65 10.25 -9.98 8.40
CA LEU A 65 11.13 -9.20 7.53
C LEU A 65 11.11 -9.67 6.08
N ALA A 66 10.77 -10.95 5.82
CA ALA A 66 10.69 -11.47 4.46
C ALA A 66 9.41 -10.98 3.77
N ALA A 67 8.29 -10.95 4.49
CA ALA A 67 7.04 -10.40 3.98
C ALA A 67 7.17 -8.89 3.70
N GLU A 68 7.77 -8.12 4.61
CA GLU A 68 8.07 -6.70 4.42
C GLU A 68 8.91 -6.49 3.17
N ARG A 69 10.04 -7.21 3.06
CA ARG A 69 10.94 -7.06 1.92
C ARG A 69 10.27 -7.42 0.59
N LYS A 70 9.39 -8.42 0.58
CA LYS A 70 8.65 -8.82 -0.63
C LYS A 70 7.72 -7.71 -1.12
N LEU A 71 7.07 -6.98 -0.22
CA LEU A 71 6.23 -5.84 -0.58
C LEU A 71 7.08 -4.67 -1.10
N GLU A 72 8.17 -4.38 -0.41
CA GLU A 72 9.14 -3.34 -0.79
C GLU A 72 9.72 -3.60 -2.19
N ASP A 73 10.19 -4.83 -2.46
CA ASP A 73 10.73 -5.22 -3.77
C ASP A 73 9.68 -5.07 -4.90
N ALA A 74 8.39 -5.31 -4.62
CA ALA A 74 7.31 -5.12 -5.61
C ALA A 74 7.06 -3.63 -5.92
N LEU A 75 7.16 -2.75 -4.92
CA LEU A 75 7.07 -1.30 -5.09
C LEU A 75 8.28 -0.77 -5.87
N ASP A 76 9.48 -1.21 -5.50
CA ASP A 76 10.76 -0.85 -6.13
C ASP A 76 10.80 -1.26 -7.60
N ALA A 77 10.37 -2.48 -7.92
CA ALA A 77 10.29 -2.98 -9.30
C ALA A 77 9.40 -2.11 -10.21
N CYS A 78 8.44 -1.37 -9.61
CA CYS A 78 7.54 -0.47 -10.32
C CYS A 78 7.93 1.02 -10.21
N GLY A 79 9.10 1.30 -9.62
CA GLY A 79 9.65 2.64 -9.41
C GLY A 79 8.78 3.50 -8.51
N ILE A 80 8.10 2.91 -7.52
CA ILE A 80 7.27 3.64 -6.57
C ILE A 80 8.14 4.10 -5.41
N PHE A 81 8.18 5.41 -5.19
CA PHE A 81 8.74 5.98 -3.97
C PHE A 81 7.77 5.79 -2.80
N TYR A 82 8.28 5.41 -1.63
CA TYR A 82 7.49 5.24 -0.42
C TYR A 82 8.33 5.58 0.82
N GLU A 83 7.62 5.92 1.90
CA GLU A 83 8.15 6.00 3.26
C GLU A 83 7.55 4.86 4.08
N LYS A 84 8.30 4.35 5.05
CA LYS A 84 7.88 3.24 5.91
C LYS A 84 7.76 3.70 7.35
N SER A 85 6.65 3.35 7.98
CA SER A 85 6.47 3.40 9.43
C SER A 85 5.98 2.04 9.92
N GLU A 86 6.17 1.76 11.20
CA GLU A 86 5.69 0.53 11.83
C GLU A 86 5.07 0.83 13.20
N THR A 87 4.08 0.00 13.56
CA THR A 87 3.45 -0.03 14.88
C THR A 87 3.51 -1.46 15.41
N TRP A 88 3.67 -1.62 16.72
CA TRP A 88 3.92 -2.90 17.40
C TRP A 88 2.68 -3.78 17.56
#